data_AF-A0A963EEJ6-F1
#
_entry.id   AF-A0A963EEJ6-F1
#
_cell.length_a   1.000
_cell.length_b   1.000
_cell.length_c   1.000
_cell.angle_alpha   90.00
_cell.angle_beta   90.00
_cell.angle_gamma   90.00
#
_symmetry.space_group_name_H-M   'P 1'
#
loop_
_entity.id
_entity.type
_entity.pdbx_description
1 polymer ?
#
loop_
_entity_poly.entity_id
_entity_poly.type
_entity_poly.pdbx_seq_one_letter_code
_entity_poly.pdbx_strand_id
1 'polypeptide(L)'
;MNGEKYRQDVLELSKRIILAQAPIRVLDAIKWDDEVQQKFFAAEGRCQPEVDVDYYRRHPLKFDVAELHDTFRDIDRSLTSTLGTNDPAGSIMRRMCHEYRQVLDMLSARGTAGFSVISQSLYGRSRDNFHAGGPTVTDLGSLLDESLSNIDERMFLDKDVRDIPTREAIVLLQERLDRIFNDPAARVRVIESDGIVADAAAGSDYIKMRSNTFFSERDLRTLEAHEGWVHVGTTLNGSLQPVCTFLSKGTPSDTVTQEGLAVFVELVSFNSHPARLRRIADRIHAITLAEQGATFLDIYNRLCEEGRSREEAYTVTMRVFRGSLPDG
;
A
#
# COMPACT_ATOMS: atom_id res chain seq x y z
N MET A 1 0.55 32.24 22.16
CA MET A 1 -0.75 31.55 22.23
C MET A 1 -0.93 30.95 23.63
N ASN A 2 -2.14 30.95 24.18
CA ASN A 2 -2.46 30.11 25.35
C ASN A 2 -2.27 28.64 24.93
N GLY A 3 -1.52 27.85 25.70
CA GLY A 3 -1.22 26.46 25.38
C GLY A 3 -2.47 25.59 25.20
N GLU A 4 -3.56 25.91 25.91
CA GLU A 4 -4.85 25.24 25.73
C GLU A 4 -5.47 25.54 24.36
N LYS A 5 -5.49 26.82 23.97
CA LYS A 5 -6.02 27.25 22.67
C LYS A 5 -5.25 26.63 21.51
N TYR A 6 -3.92 26.62 21.59
CA TYR A 6 -3.08 25.99 20.56
C TYR A 6 -3.42 24.50 20.38
N ARG A 7 -3.57 23.74 21.48
CA ARG A 7 -3.94 22.32 21.42
C ARG A 7 -5.32 22.12 20.78
N GLN A 8 -6.28 22.96 21.11
CA GLN A 8 -7.63 22.91 20.50
C GLN A 8 -7.57 23.21 19.00
N ASP A 9 -6.82 24.25 18.60
CA ASP A 9 -6.66 24.63 17.19
C ASP A 9 -6.02 23.49 16.38
N VAL A 10 -4.95 22.86 16.90
CA VAL A 10 -4.31 21.71 16.23
C VAL A 10 -5.26 20.51 16.15
N LEU A 11 -5.97 20.19 17.22
CA LEU A 11 -6.90 19.06 17.24
C LEU A 11 -8.04 19.25 16.22
N GLU A 12 -8.60 20.45 16.13
CA GLU A 12 -9.68 20.74 15.19
C GLU A 12 -9.22 20.64 13.74
N LEU A 13 -8.04 21.19 13.43
CA LEU A 13 -7.45 21.09 12.09
C LEU A 13 -7.07 19.64 11.75
N SER A 14 -6.61 18.87 12.74
CA SER A 14 -6.35 17.43 12.59
C SER A 14 -7.61 16.67 12.15
N LYS A 15 -8.74 16.92 12.83
CA LYS A 15 -10.02 16.27 12.54
C LYS A 15 -10.51 16.60 11.13
N ARG A 16 -10.35 17.86 10.70
CA ARG A 16 -10.72 18.28 9.33
C ARG A 16 -9.94 17.51 8.26
N ILE A 17 -8.64 17.27 8.45
CA ILE A 17 -7.82 16.44 7.53
C ILE A 17 -8.32 15.00 7.51
N ILE A 18 -8.55 14.41 8.69
CA ILE A 18 -9.01 13.01 8.82
C ILE A 18 -10.35 12.82 8.07
N LEU A 19 -11.28 13.75 8.23
CA LEU A 19 -12.58 13.74 7.57
C LEU A 19 -12.43 13.91 6.04
N ALA A 20 -11.63 14.89 5.59
CA ALA A 20 -11.43 15.17 4.17
C ALA A 20 -10.78 14.00 3.42
N GLN A 21 -9.83 13.29 4.04
CA GLN A 21 -9.16 12.14 3.38
C GLN A 21 -9.98 10.84 3.41
N ALA A 22 -10.97 10.71 4.29
CA ALA A 22 -11.71 9.47 4.50
C ALA A 22 -12.30 8.81 3.23
N PRO A 23 -12.86 9.56 2.25
CA PRO A 23 -13.33 8.99 0.99
C PRO A 23 -12.20 8.56 0.04
N ILE A 24 -10.96 9.02 0.22
CA ILE A 24 -9.84 8.78 -0.68
C ILE A 24 -9.26 7.39 -0.43
N ARG A 25 -9.84 6.39 -1.10
CA ARG A 25 -9.37 4.99 -1.07
C ARG A 25 -8.56 4.68 -2.32
N VAL A 26 -7.26 5.01 -2.32
CA VAL A 26 -6.38 4.90 -3.50
C VAL A 26 -6.42 3.50 -4.13
N LEU A 27 -6.25 2.46 -3.32
CA LEU A 27 -6.23 1.07 -3.83
C LEU A 27 -7.56 0.66 -4.47
N ASP A 28 -8.69 1.10 -3.90
CA ASP A 28 -10.02 0.85 -4.47
C ASP A 28 -10.28 1.64 -5.74
N ALA A 29 -9.66 2.83 -5.87
CA ALA A 29 -9.84 3.70 -7.02
C ALA A 29 -9.02 3.28 -8.25
N ILE A 30 -7.95 2.51 -8.06
CA ILE A 30 -7.05 2.08 -9.15
C ILE A 30 -7.20 0.61 -9.54
N LYS A 31 -7.92 -0.20 -8.75
CA LYS A 31 -8.05 -1.64 -8.99
C LYS A 31 -8.72 -1.94 -10.34
N TRP A 32 -8.34 -3.09 -10.90
CA TRP A 32 -9.03 -3.69 -12.03
C TRP A 32 -10.07 -4.69 -11.54
N ASP A 33 -11.13 -4.85 -12.31
CA ASP A 33 -12.20 -5.81 -12.03
C ASP A 33 -11.74 -7.23 -12.34
N ASP A 34 -12.37 -8.21 -11.68
CA ASP A 34 -12.06 -9.62 -11.85
C ASP A 34 -12.26 -10.09 -13.31
N GLU A 35 -13.16 -9.44 -14.07
CA GLU A 35 -13.39 -9.71 -15.49
C GLU A 35 -12.12 -9.51 -16.33
N VAL A 36 -11.28 -8.52 -16.00
CA VAL A 36 -10.01 -8.27 -16.69
C VAL A 36 -9.10 -9.49 -16.59
N GLN A 37 -9.01 -10.06 -15.38
CA GLN A 37 -8.23 -11.27 -15.14
C GLN A 37 -8.81 -12.48 -15.86
N GLN A 38 -10.13 -12.66 -15.78
CA GLN A 38 -10.82 -13.79 -16.41
C GLN A 38 -10.61 -13.79 -17.92
N LYS A 39 -10.76 -12.64 -18.57
CA LYS A 39 -10.51 -12.49 -20.02
C LYS A 39 -9.05 -12.71 -20.39
N PHE A 40 -8.12 -12.18 -19.61
CA PHE A 40 -6.68 -12.39 -19.84
C PHE A 40 -6.32 -13.89 -19.82
N PHE A 41 -6.83 -14.64 -18.85
CA PHE A 41 -6.59 -16.09 -18.78
C PHE A 41 -7.39 -16.89 -19.80
N ALA A 42 -8.60 -16.46 -20.16
CA ALA A 42 -9.37 -17.07 -21.26
C ALA A 42 -8.64 -16.93 -22.62
N ALA A 43 -7.88 -15.85 -22.80
CA ALA A 43 -6.99 -15.63 -23.94
C ALA A 43 -5.60 -16.26 -23.77
N GLU A 44 -5.44 -17.17 -22.80
CA GLU A 44 -4.18 -17.83 -22.47
C GLU A 44 -3.01 -16.88 -22.19
N GLY A 45 -3.28 -15.66 -21.71
CA GLY A 45 -2.26 -14.65 -21.41
C GLY A 45 -1.46 -14.19 -22.62
N ARG A 46 -2.06 -14.23 -23.82
CA ARG A 46 -1.40 -13.88 -25.09
C ARG A 46 -1.77 -12.49 -25.61
N CYS A 47 -2.71 -11.80 -24.97
CA CYS A 47 -3.13 -10.45 -25.33
C CYS A 47 -3.02 -9.51 -24.13
N GLN A 48 -2.87 -8.20 -24.39
CA GLN A 48 -2.89 -7.21 -23.31
C GLN A 48 -4.23 -7.27 -22.56
N PRO A 49 -4.24 -7.02 -21.25
CA PRO A 49 -5.49 -6.76 -20.52
C PRO A 49 -6.32 -5.67 -21.21
N GLU A 50 -7.64 -5.85 -21.28
CA GLU A 50 -8.57 -4.88 -21.87
C GLU A 50 -8.82 -3.68 -20.92
N VAL A 51 -7.77 -2.88 -20.69
CA VAL A 51 -7.82 -1.70 -19.83
C VAL A 51 -7.33 -0.48 -20.61
N ASP A 52 -8.26 0.37 -21.01
CA ASP A 52 -8.01 1.62 -21.72
C ASP A 52 -8.51 2.83 -20.92
N VAL A 53 -8.45 4.03 -21.51
CA VAL A 53 -8.99 5.24 -20.88
C VAL A 53 -10.51 5.12 -20.64
N ASP A 54 -11.23 4.42 -21.51
CA ASP A 54 -12.68 4.23 -21.41
C ASP A 54 -13.06 3.25 -20.29
N TYR A 55 -12.18 2.31 -19.94
CA TYR A 55 -12.29 1.51 -18.72
C TYR A 55 -12.40 2.44 -17.50
N TYR A 56 -11.48 3.40 -17.34
CA TYR A 56 -11.51 4.31 -16.19
C TYR A 56 -12.68 5.29 -16.20
N ARG A 57 -13.14 5.73 -17.39
CA ARG A 57 -14.35 6.57 -17.50
C ARG A 57 -15.62 5.84 -17.05
N ARG A 58 -15.70 4.53 -17.28
CA ARG A 58 -16.80 3.67 -16.80
C ARG A 58 -16.73 3.36 -15.30
N HIS A 59 -15.59 3.61 -14.66
CA HIS A 59 -15.35 3.41 -13.23
C HIS A 59 -15.03 4.74 -12.54
N PRO A 60 -16.02 5.64 -12.42
CA PRO A 60 -15.81 6.97 -11.85
C PRO A 60 -15.42 6.89 -10.37
N LEU A 61 -14.74 7.94 -9.91
CA LEU A 61 -14.46 8.12 -8.48
C LEU A 61 -15.75 8.25 -7.68
N LYS A 62 -15.74 7.68 -6.47
CA LYS A 62 -16.88 7.71 -5.54
C LYS A 62 -16.99 9.01 -4.72
N PHE A 63 -16.27 10.05 -5.15
CA PHE A 63 -16.19 11.35 -4.49
C PHE A 63 -15.93 12.44 -5.54
N ASP A 64 -16.29 13.69 -5.20
CA ASP A 64 -16.00 14.85 -6.02
C ASP A 64 -14.55 15.33 -5.79
N VAL A 65 -13.75 15.28 -6.85
CA VAL A 65 -12.34 15.67 -6.83
C VAL A 65 -12.18 17.17 -6.56
N ALA A 66 -13.02 18.00 -7.20
CA ALA A 66 -12.93 19.45 -7.10
C ALA A 66 -13.30 19.92 -5.68
N GLU A 67 -14.37 19.35 -5.11
CA GLU A 67 -14.80 19.63 -3.73
C GLU A 67 -13.71 19.28 -2.71
N LEU A 68 -13.08 18.10 -2.84
CA LEU A 68 -12.01 17.69 -1.95
C LEU A 68 -10.75 18.55 -2.13
N HIS A 69 -10.42 18.94 -3.37
CA HIS A 69 -9.30 19.83 -3.63
C HIS A 69 -9.51 21.19 -2.94
N ASP A 70 -10.72 21.76 -3.04
CA ASP A 70 -11.08 23.00 -2.36
C ASP A 70 -11.05 22.84 -0.84
N THR A 71 -11.55 21.72 -0.33
CA THR A 71 -11.50 21.37 1.11
C THR A 71 -10.07 21.36 1.65
N PHE A 72 -9.13 20.69 0.98
CA PHE A 72 -7.73 20.68 1.41
C PHE A 72 -7.07 22.06 1.28
N ARG A 73 -7.43 22.86 0.26
CA ARG A 73 -6.96 24.24 0.14
C ARG A 73 -7.45 25.11 1.30
N ASP A 74 -8.68 24.90 1.75
CA ASP A 74 -9.28 25.63 2.87
C ASP A 74 -8.64 25.25 4.21
N ILE A 75 -8.32 23.97 4.39
CA ILE A 75 -7.58 23.49 5.56
C ILE A 75 -6.17 24.10 5.57
N ASP A 76 -5.44 24.07 4.45
CA ASP A 76 -4.10 24.66 4.31
C ASP A 76 -4.07 26.17 4.64
N ARG A 77 -5.06 26.92 4.13
CA ARG A 77 -5.24 28.33 4.48
C ARG A 77 -5.51 28.52 5.97
N SER A 78 -6.36 27.68 6.56
CA SER A 78 -6.70 27.72 8.00
C SER A 78 -5.48 27.42 8.87
N LEU A 79 -4.65 26.44 8.49
CA LEU A 79 -3.41 26.10 9.17
C LEU A 79 -2.48 27.32 9.24
N THR A 80 -2.33 28.01 8.11
CA THR A 80 -1.48 29.21 8.03
C THR A 80 -2.03 30.37 8.83
N SER A 81 -3.34 30.65 8.76
CA SER A 81 -3.95 31.76 9.49
C SER A 81 -4.03 31.53 11.01
N THR A 82 -4.18 30.28 11.44
CA THR A 82 -4.41 29.93 12.86
C THR A 82 -3.11 29.62 13.60
N LEU A 83 -2.25 28.78 13.02
CA LEU A 83 -1.01 28.33 13.67
C LEU A 83 0.21 29.16 13.22
N GLY A 84 0.14 29.77 12.04
CA GLY A 84 1.26 30.47 11.42
C GLY A 84 2.08 29.59 10.47
N THR A 85 2.95 30.23 9.69
CA THR A 85 3.77 29.56 8.65
C THR A 85 4.86 28.68 9.25
N ASN A 86 5.35 28.99 10.45
CA ASN A 86 6.51 28.30 11.03
C ASN A 86 6.13 27.30 12.13
N ASP A 87 4.82 27.06 12.34
CA ASP A 87 4.37 26.07 13.31
C ASP A 87 4.75 24.65 12.88
N PRO A 88 5.40 23.83 13.75
CA PRO A 88 5.83 22.48 13.38
C PRO A 88 4.67 21.53 13.03
N ALA A 89 3.59 21.52 13.82
CA ALA A 89 2.43 20.67 13.54
C ALA A 89 1.70 21.15 12.28
N GLY A 90 1.57 22.47 12.13
CA GLY A 90 1.09 23.13 10.93
C GLY A 90 1.88 22.73 9.69
N SER A 91 3.21 22.67 9.76
CA SER A 91 4.08 22.28 8.65
C SER A 91 3.78 20.86 8.15
N ILE A 92 3.64 19.90 9.08
CA ILE A 92 3.30 18.52 8.72
C ILE A 92 1.91 18.47 8.08
N MET A 93 0.90 19.08 8.72
CA MET A 93 -0.48 19.07 8.22
C MET A 93 -0.62 19.74 6.84
N ARG A 94 0.13 20.82 6.56
CA ARG A 94 0.15 21.46 5.23
C ARG A 94 0.78 20.56 4.18
N ARG A 95 1.87 19.86 4.53
CA ARG A 95 2.45 18.83 3.65
C ARG A 95 1.42 17.75 3.34
N MET A 96 0.68 17.27 4.34
CA MET A 96 -0.41 16.30 4.11
C MET A 96 -1.49 16.84 3.16
N CYS A 97 -1.93 18.08 3.33
CA CYS A 97 -2.91 18.70 2.43
C CYS A 97 -2.39 18.81 0.99
N HIS A 98 -1.11 19.12 0.81
CA HIS A 98 -0.46 19.15 -0.50
C HIS A 98 -0.43 17.75 -1.14
N GLU A 99 0.02 16.73 -0.39
CA GLU A 99 0.10 15.37 -0.90
C GLU A 99 -1.28 14.79 -1.22
N TYR A 100 -2.31 15.03 -0.40
CA TYR A 100 -3.67 14.58 -0.74
C TYR A 100 -4.21 15.24 -2.01
N ARG A 101 -3.89 16.51 -2.26
CA ARG A 101 -4.24 17.14 -3.54
C ARG A 101 -3.52 16.50 -4.72
N GLN A 102 -2.23 16.19 -4.58
CA GLN A 102 -1.50 15.44 -5.61
C GLN A 102 -2.09 14.04 -5.81
N VAL A 103 -2.56 13.37 -4.76
CA VAL A 103 -3.30 12.10 -4.89
C VAL A 103 -4.60 12.28 -5.68
N LEU A 104 -5.35 13.36 -5.43
CA LEU A 104 -6.56 13.68 -6.20
C LEU A 104 -6.24 13.92 -7.68
N ASP A 105 -5.16 14.64 -7.98
CA ASP A 105 -4.69 14.87 -9.35
C ASP A 105 -4.28 13.54 -10.01
N MET A 106 -3.51 12.70 -9.30
CA MET A 106 -3.13 11.36 -9.75
C MET A 106 -4.37 10.51 -10.07
N LEU A 107 -5.34 10.44 -9.16
CA LEU A 107 -6.55 9.65 -9.34
C LEU A 107 -7.43 10.19 -10.48
N SER A 108 -7.38 11.48 -10.77
CA SER A 108 -8.08 12.07 -11.93
C SER A 108 -7.39 11.77 -13.26
N ALA A 109 -6.09 11.49 -13.22
CA ALA A 109 -5.28 11.18 -14.38
C ALA A 109 -5.23 9.67 -14.72
N ARG A 110 -6.01 8.81 -14.04
CA ARG A 110 -6.05 7.36 -14.32
C ARG A 110 -6.27 7.06 -15.80
N GLY A 111 -5.54 6.07 -16.32
CA GLY A 111 -5.59 5.71 -17.74
C GLY A 111 -4.94 6.74 -18.68
N THR A 112 -4.09 7.63 -18.14
CA THR A 112 -3.30 8.58 -18.92
C THR A 112 -1.85 8.58 -18.44
N ALA A 113 -0.93 9.07 -19.28
CA ALA A 113 0.48 9.23 -18.90
C ALA A 113 0.69 10.15 -17.68
N GLY A 114 -0.27 11.03 -17.35
CA GLY A 114 -0.20 11.87 -16.16
C GLY A 114 -0.24 11.08 -14.85
N PHE A 115 -0.89 9.91 -14.84
CA PHE A 115 -0.99 9.07 -13.65
C PHE A 115 0.39 8.63 -13.14
N SER A 116 1.22 8.09 -14.03
CA SER A 116 2.54 7.57 -13.66
C SER A 116 3.48 8.69 -13.21
N VAL A 117 3.45 9.84 -13.89
CA VAL A 117 4.26 11.01 -13.52
C VAL A 117 3.96 11.48 -12.09
N ILE A 118 2.67 11.59 -11.73
CA ILE A 118 2.29 12.04 -10.38
C ILE A 118 2.56 10.93 -9.36
N SER A 119 2.26 9.67 -9.70
CA SER A 119 2.55 8.51 -8.85
C SER A 119 4.02 8.43 -8.46
N GLN A 120 4.94 8.60 -9.43
CA GLN A 120 6.38 8.64 -9.19
C GLN A 120 6.79 9.79 -8.26
N SER A 121 6.14 10.96 -8.38
CA SER A 121 6.42 12.08 -7.48
C SER A 121 5.94 11.83 -6.05
N LEU A 122 4.89 11.01 -5.87
CA LEU A 122 4.28 10.72 -4.58
C LEU A 122 4.94 9.55 -3.86
N TYR A 123 5.29 8.50 -4.60
CA TYR A 123 5.74 7.21 -4.06
C TYR A 123 7.20 6.88 -4.41
N GLY A 124 7.86 7.69 -5.25
CA GLY A 124 9.22 7.46 -5.75
C GLY A 124 9.29 6.65 -7.04
N ARG A 125 10.49 6.56 -7.59
CA ARG A 125 10.86 5.80 -8.80
C ARG A 125 11.78 4.65 -8.45
N SER A 126 11.87 3.63 -9.32
CA SER A 126 12.80 2.52 -9.07
C SER A 126 14.27 2.93 -9.13
N ARG A 127 14.55 4.07 -9.79
CA ARG A 127 15.89 4.65 -9.96
C ARG A 127 16.20 5.78 -8.97
N ASP A 128 15.34 6.04 -8.00
CA ASP A 128 15.63 7.03 -6.96
C ASP A 128 16.72 6.51 -6.02
N ASN A 129 17.66 7.40 -5.67
CA ASN A 129 18.72 7.09 -4.72
C ASN A 129 18.19 7.28 -3.28
N PHE A 130 18.54 6.37 -2.38
CA PHE A 130 18.19 6.52 -0.96
C PHE A 130 18.88 7.71 -0.28
N HIS A 131 20.10 8.03 -0.70
CA HIS A 131 20.84 9.23 -0.30
C HIS A 131 21.81 9.63 -1.42
N ALA A 132 22.41 10.82 -1.33
CA ALA A 132 23.39 11.27 -2.32
C ALA A 132 24.51 10.23 -2.49
N GLY A 133 24.70 9.74 -3.72
CA GLY A 133 25.68 8.70 -4.08
C GLY A 133 25.39 7.30 -3.51
N GLY A 134 24.21 7.09 -2.91
CA GLY A 134 23.76 5.80 -2.39
C GLY A 134 23.15 4.88 -3.46
N PRO A 135 22.79 3.65 -3.07
CA PRO A 135 22.12 2.71 -3.97
C PRO A 135 20.71 3.21 -4.34
N THR A 136 20.21 2.70 -5.46
CA THR A 136 18.82 2.85 -5.90
C THR A 136 17.92 1.73 -5.38
N VAL A 137 16.60 1.89 -5.52
CA VAL A 137 15.65 0.79 -5.25
C VAL A 137 15.93 -0.41 -6.17
N THR A 138 16.33 -0.17 -7.42
CA THR A 138 16.72 -1.23 -8.36
C THR A 138 17.94 -2.00 -7.85
N ASP A 139 18.97 -1.32 -7.34
CA ASP A 139 20.17 -1.96 -6.79
C ASP A 139 19.83 -2.85 -5.59
N LEU A 140 18.86 -2.44 -4.77
CA LEU A 140 18.35 -3.27 -3.68
C LEU A 140 17.65 -4.53 -4.20
N GLY A 141 16.87 -4.43 -5.28
CA GLY A 141 16.27 -5.59 -5.94
C GLY A 141 17.32 -6.59 -6.43
N SER A 142 18.38 -6.10 -7.08
CA SER A 142 19.52 -6.93 -7.51
C SER A 142 20.24 -7.58 -6.33
N LEU A 143 20.48 -6.85 -5.25
CA LEU A 143 21.13 -7.39 -4.05
C LEU A 143 20.29 -8.50 -3.40
N LEU A 144 18.96 -8.33 -3.35
CA LEU A 144 18.05 -9.38 -2.88
C LEU A 144 18.16 -10.61 -3.77
N ASP A 145 18.20 -10.45 -5.09
CA ASP A 145 18.31 -11.59 -6.00
C ASP A 145 19.61 -12.36 -5.87
N GLU A 146 20.75 -11.66 -5.80
CA GLU A 146 22.07 -12.24 -5.55
C GLU A 146 22.12 -12.98 -4.22
N SER A 147 21.56 -12.39 -3.16
CA SER A 147 21.52 -13.02 -1.83
C SER A 147 20.71 -14.32 -1.83
N LEU A 148 19.70 -14.39 -2.69
CA LEU A 148 18.81 -15.55 -2.81
C LEU A 148 19.24 -16.53 -3.91
N SER A 149 20.25 -16.23 -4.75
CA SER A 149 20.61 -17.04 -5.93
C SER A 149 21.18 -18.41 -5.57
N ASN A 150 21.78 -18.53 -4.38
CA ASN A 150 22.41 -19.74 -3.87
C ASN A 150 21.53 -20.52 -2.88
N ILE A 151 20.31 -20.02 -2.63
CA ILE A 151 19.35 -20.71 -1.78
C ILE A 151 18.64 -21.74 -2.66
N ASP A 152 18.87 -23.03 -2.39
CA ASP A 152 18.20 -24.10 -3.13
C ASP A 152 16.70 -23.97 -2.94
N GLU A 153 16.03 -23.50 -3.99
CA GLU A 153 14.59 -23.35 -4.03
C GLU A 153 13.89 -24.64 -3.57
N ARG A 154 14.40 -25.83 -3.91
CA ARG A 154 13.77 -27.11 -3.51
C ARG A 154 13.85 -27.40 -2.01
N MET A 155 14.82 -26.85 -1.29
CA MET A 155 14.97 -27.04 0.16
C MET A 155 14.13 -26.05 0.99
N PHE A 156 13.68 -24.95 0.40
CA PHE A 156 12.92 -23.89 1.09
C PHE A 156 11.53 -23.61 0.47
N LEU A 157 11.19 -24.28 -0.64
CA LEU A 157 9.91 -24.24 -1.35
C LEU A 157 8.92 -25.32 -0.93
N ASP A 158 9.15 -26.08 0.15
CA ASP A 158 7.99 -26.64 0.83
C ASP A 158 7.17 -25.43 1.33
N LYS A 159 6.27 -24.97 0.46
CA LYS A 159 5.26 -23.97 0.78
C LYS A 159 4.58 -24.54 2.01
N ASP A 160 4.74 -23.88 3.15
CA ASP A 160 4.07 -24.31 4.37
C ASP A 160 2.63 -24.63 4.02
N VAL A 161 2.19 -25.81 4.43
CA VAL A 161 0.86 -26.29 4.06
C VAL A 161 -0.13 -25.25 4.56
N ARG A 162 -0.87 -24.65 3.62
CA ARG A 162 -1.97 -23.74 3.96
C ARG A 162 -3.16 -24.61 4.31
N ASP A 163 -3.21 -25.03 5.57
CA ASP A 163 -4.22 -25.94 6.11
C ASP A 163 -5.14 -25.26 7.13
N ILE A 164 -4.85 -24.03 7.55
CA ILE A 164 -5.68 -23.29 8.51
C ILE A 164 -6.78 -22.54 7.75
N PRO A 165 -8.07 -22.91 7.89
CA PRO A 165 -9.15 -22.19 7.22
C PRO A 165 -9.28 -20.75 7.75
N THR A 166 -9.73 -19.82 6.90
CA THR A 166 -9.88 -18.39 7.25
C THR A 166 -10.52 -18.15 8.62
N ARG A 167 -11.61 -18.87 8.95
CA ARG A 167 -12.32 -18.69 10.23
C ARG A 167 -11.45 -19.01 11.45
N GLU A 168 -10.62 -20.06 11.35
CA GLU A 168 -9.69 -20.45 12.40
C GLU A 168 -8.50 -19.48 12.45
N ALA A 169 -7.98 -19.10 11.29
CA ALA A 169 -6.93 -18.10 11.14
C ALA A 169 -7.28 -16.76 11.80
N ILE A 170 -8.53 -16.31 11.68
CA ILE A 170 -9.04 -15.10 12.33
C ILE A 170 -8.93 -15.20 13.86
N VAL A 171 -9.35 -16.33 14.44
CA VAL A 171 -9.27 -16.56 15.89
C VAL A 171 -7.83 -16.54 16.36
N LEU A 172 -6.95 -17.28 15.67
CA LEU A 172 -5.53 -17.36 16.01
C LEU A 172 -4.83 -16.00 15.92
N LEU A 173 -5.08 -15.23 14.86
CA LEU A 173 -4.49 -13.92 14.69
C LEU A 173 -5.04 -12.91 15.71
N GLN A 174 -6.34 -12.95 16.01
CA GLN A 174 -6.95 -12.11 17.05
C GLN A 174 -6.32 -12.38 18.41
N GLU A 175 -6.16 -13.64 18.80
CA GLU A 175 -5.54 -14.01 20.09
C GLU A 175 -4.09 -13.53 20.21
N ARG A 176 -3.33 -13.51 19.11
CA ARG A 176 -1.96 -12.98 19.09
C ARG A 176 -1.95 -11.48 19.28
N LEU A 177 -2.80 -10.77 18.54
CA LEU A 177 -2.89 -9.31 18.62
C LEU A 177 -3.40 -8.84 19.98
N ASP A 178 -4.35 -9.54 20.59
CA ASP A 178 -4.88 -9.21 21.92
C ASP A 178 -3.82 -9.27 23.04
N ARG A 179 -2.77 -10.09 22.87
CA ARG A 179 -1.65 -10.14 23.83
C ARG A 179 -0.81 -8.86 23.82
N ILE A 180 -0.74 -8.21 22.67
CA ILE A 180 0.09 -7.01 22.44
C ILE A 180 -0.77 -5.75 22.63
N PHE A 181 -1.94 -5.72 21.99
CA PHE A 181 -2.89 -4.62 22.00
C PHE A 181 -3.96 -4.84 23.08
N ASN A 182 -3.53 -4.88 24.34
CA ASN A 182 -4.40 -5.18 25.48
C ASN A 182 -5.12 -3.95 26.07
N ASP A 183 -4.77 -2.74 25.62
CA ASP A 183 -5.45 -1.51 26.03
C ASP A 183 -6.86 -1.46 25.41
N PRO A 184 -7.93 -1.36 26.22
CA PRO A 184 -9.29 -1.20 25.72
C PRO A 184 -9.48 -0.04 24.74
N ALA A 185 -8.66 1.02 24.83
CA ALA A 185 -8.68 2.17 23.93
C ALA A 185 -7.98 1.91 22.59
N ALA A 186 -7.22 0.81 22.45
CA ALA A 186 -6.40 0.51 21.28
C ALA A 186 -6.63 -0.93 20.77
N ARG A 187 -7.90 -1.37 20.74
CA ARG A 187 -8.24 -2.72 20.28
C ARG A 187 -8.08 -2.87 18.77
N VAL A 188 -7.45 -3.97 18.37
CA VAL A 188 -7.38 -4.41 16.97
C VAL A 188 -8.42 -5.50 16.74
N ARG A 189 -9.14 -5.45 15.62
CA ARG A 189 -10.14 -6.45 15.25
C ARG A 189 -9.68 -7.22 14.01
N VAL A 190 -9.69 -8.54 14.06
CA VAL A 190 -9.49 -9.38 12.88
C VAL A 190 -10.86 -9.76 12.33
N ILE A 191 -11.14 -9.41 11.08
CA ILE A 191 -12.44 -9.60 10.45
C ILE A 191 -12.32 -10.30 9.11
N GLU A 192 -13.32 -11.08 8.74
CA GLU A 192 -13.41 -11.67 7.41
C GLU A 192 -13.84 -10.61 6.38
N SER A 193 -13.28 -10.66 5.18
CA SER A 193 -13.70 -9.82 4.04
C SER A 193 -13.68 -10.60 2.75
N ASP A 194 -14.84 -10.60 2.10
CA ASP A 194 -15.04 -10.86 0.69
C ASP A 194 -14.61 -9.64 -0.13
N GLY A 195 -13.83 -9.86 -1.21
CA GLY A 195 -13.48 -8.81 -2.18
C GLY A 195 -12.13 -8.10 -1.99
N ILE A 196 -11.22 -8.61 -1.14
CA ILE A 196 -9.81 -8.16 -1.15
C ILE A 196 -8.95 -9.08 -2.02
N VAL A 197 -8.06 -8.52 -2.84
CA VAL A 197 -7.14 -9.29 -3.73
C VAL A 197 -5.94 -9.84 -2.95
N ALA A 198 -5.56 -9.17 -1.85
CA ALA A 198 -4.50 -9.62 -0.96
C ALA A 198 -5.04 -10.57 0.12
N ASP A 199 -4.16 -11.38 0.72
CA ASP A 199 -4.56 -12.36 1.75
C ASP A 199 -5.06 -11.68 3.01
N ALA A 200 -4.55 -10.48 3.28
CA ALA A 200 -5.11 -9.58 4.26
C ALA A 200 -4.92 -8.11 3.85
N ALA A 201 -5.58 -7.20 4.58
CA ALA A 201 -5.36 -5.77 4.48
C ALA A 201 -5.62 -5.08 5.83
N ALA A 202 -4.68 -4.24 6.28
CA ALA A 202 -4.88 -3.37 7.43
C ALA A 202 -5.86 -2.22 7.16
N GLY A 203 -6.66 -1.92 8.17
CA GLY A 203 -7.49 -0.72 8.30
C GLY A 203 -7.06 0.14 9.48
N SER A 204 -7.94 1.03 9.96
CA SER A 204 -7.66 1.92 11.08
C SER A 204 -7.44 1.20 12.41
N ASP A 205 -8.23 0.16 12.64
CA ASP A 205 -8.38 -0.57 13.90
C ASP A 205 -8.67 -2.05 13.65
N TYR A 206 -8.44 -2.51 12.42
CA TYR A 206 -8.75 -3.88 12.02
C TYR A 206 -7.77 -4.43 10.98
N ILE A 207 -7.70 -5.76 10.91
CA ILE A 207 -7.09 -6.50 9.80
C ILE A 207 -8.20 -7.30 9.13
N LYS A 208 -8.42 -7.07 7.84
CA LYS A 208 -9.33 -7.87 7.03
C LYS A 208 -8.58 -9.09 6.51
N MET A 209 -9.10 -10.28 6.73
CA MET A 209 -8.61 -11.53 6.14
C MET A 209 -9.50 -11.96 4.98
N ARG A 210 -8.88 -12.39 3.88
CA ARG A 210 -9.56 -12.90 2.68
C ARG A 210 -10.48 -14.06 3.07
N SER A 211 -11.75 -14.02 2.67
CA SER A 211 -12.68 -15.12 2.87
C SER A 211 -12.34 -16.34 1.99
N ASN A 212 -12.81 -17.52 2.40
CA ASN A 212 -12.73 -18.77 1.63
C ASN A 212 -11.31 -19.17 1.15
N THR A 213 -10.28 -18.81 1.92
CA THR A 213 -8.91 -19.27 1.68
C THR A 213 -8.37 -20.02 2.90
N PHE A 214 -7.23 -20.67 2.71
CA PHE A 214 -6.44 -21.25 3.77
C PHE A 214 -5.20 -20.41 4.04
N PHE A 215 -4.66 -20.50 5.24
CA PHE A 215 -3.45 -19.84 5.70
C PHE A 215 -2.50 -20.88 6.28
N SER A 216 -1.21 -20.57 6.25
CA SER A 216 -0.21 -21.30 7.03
C SER A 216 0.07 -20.56 8.35
N GLU A 217 0.66 -21.27 9.31
CA GLU A 217 1.18 -20.67 10.54
C GLU A 217 2.17 -19.53 10.27
N ARG A 218 2.98 -19.66 9.21
CA ARG A 218 3.91 -18.61 8.77
C ARG A 218 3.18 -17.39 8.21
N ASP A 219 2.13 -17.59 7.40
CA ASP A 219 1.30 -16.48 6.93
C ASP A 219 0.79 -15.66 8.12
N LEU A 220 0.29 -16.32 9.16
CA LEU A 220 -0.22 -15.63 10.35
C LEU A 220 0.86 -14.83 11.09
N ARG A 221 2.08 -15.35 11.19
CA ARG A 221 3.21 -14.61 11.81
C ARG A 221 3.63 -13.40 10.98
N THR A 222 3.67 -13.56 9.65
CA THR A 222 3.96 -12.43 8.75
C THR A 222 2.85 -11.38 8.85
N LEU A 223 1.57 -11.77 8.88
CA LEU A 223 0.44 -10.85 9.03
C LEU A 223 0.44 -10.14 10.38
N GLU A 224 0.71 -10.85 11.47
CA GLU A 224 0.84 -10.27 12.81
C GLU A 224 1.90 -9.17 12.82
N ALA A 225 3.08 -9.43 12.26
CA ALA A 225 4.18 -8.47 12.23
C ALA A 225 3.95 -7.31 11.25
N HIS A 226 3.57 -7.60 10.01
CA HIS A 226 3.44 -6.61 8.94
C HIS A 226 2.17 -5.77 9.11
N GLU A 227 1.01 -6.40 9.13
CA GLU A 227 -0.27 -5.72 9.20
C GLU A 227 -0.58 -5.28 10.65
N GLY A 228 -0.29 -6.13 11.64
CA GLY A 228 -0.57 -5.86 13.04
C GLY A 228 0.36 -4.84 13.68
N TRP A 229 1.64 -5.18 13.82
CA TRP A 229 2.58 -4.34 14.58
C TRP A 229 2.90 -3.02 13.88
N VAL A 230 3.05 -3.05 12.55
CA VAL A 230 3.44 -1.86 11.78
C VAL A 230 2.21 -1.07 11.34
N HIS A 231 1.41 -1.56 10.39
CA HIS A 231 0.33 -0.75 9.82
C HIS A 231 -0.74 -0.37 10.86
N VAL A 232 -1.38 -1.36 11.50
CA VAL A 232 -2.42 -1.08 12.50
C VAL A 232 -1.82 -0.47 13.76
N GLY A 233 -0.69 -0.99 14.26
CA GLY A 233 -0.05 -0.50 15.47
C GLY A 233 0.36 0.97 15.39
N THR A 234 1.00 1.40 14.29
CA THR A 234 1.37 2.81 14.11
C THR A 234 0.15 3.70 13.87
N THR A 235 -0.88 3.22 13.17
CA THR A 235 -2.14 3.94 12.99
C THR A 235 -2.86 4.17 14.31
N LEU A 236 -2.95 3.14 15.16
CA LEU A 236 -3.52 3.23 16.50
C LEU A 236 -2.73 4.22 17.35
N ASN A 237 -1.39 4.12 17.37
CA ASN A 237 -0.54 5.06 18.09
C ASN A 237 -0.78 6.52 17.65
N GLY A 238 -0.94 6.75 16.34
CA GLY A 238 -1.31 8.06 15.80
C GLY A 238 -2.72 8.52 16.22
N SER A 239 -3.68 7.60 16.31
CA SER A 239 -5.06 7.90 16.70
C SER A 239 -5.21 8.23 18.19
N LEU A 240 -4.34 7.67 19.02
CA LEU A 240 -4.30 7.91 20.47
C LEU A 240 -3.56 9.19 20.85
N GLN A 241 -2.98 9.91 19.87
CA GLN A 241 -2.36 11.21 20.16
C GLN A 241 -3.44 12.21 20.61
N PRO A 242 -3.29 12.85 21.79
CA PRO A 242 -4.36 13.67 22.38
C PRO A 242 -4.69 14.93 21.58
N VAL A 243 -3.76 15.37 20.72
CA VAL A 243 -3.85 16.62 19.96
C VAL A 243 -3.61 16.34 18.47
N CYS A 244 -2.47 15.74 18.13
CA CYS A 244 -2.05 15.49 16.75
C CYS A 244 -2.68 14.22 16.15
N THR A 245 -4.02 14.13 16.18
CA THR A 245 -4.75 12.94 15.68
C THR A 245 -4.54 12.69 14.18
N PHE A 246 -4.10 13.70 13.42
CA PHE A 246 -3.75 13.56 12.00
C PHE A 246 -2.64 12.51 11.77
N LEU A 247 -1.82 12.22 12.78
CA LEU A 247 -0.77 11.20 12.72
C LEU A 247 -1.32 9.78 12.55
N SER A 248 -2.62 9.58 12.71
CA SER A 248 -3.31 8.32 12.36
C SER A 248 -3.47 8.09 10.85
N LYS A 249 -3.06 9.05 10.01
CA LYS A 249 -3.21 8.98 8.54
C LYS A 249 -1.85 9.02 7.87
N GLY A 250 -1.43 7.87 7.34
CA GLY A 250 -0.27 7.80 6.47
C GLY A 250 -0.53 8.51 5.15
N THR A 251 0.35 9.44 4.81
CA THR A 251 0.38 10.07 3.48
C THR A 251 1.28 9.28 2.52
N PRO A 252 1.25 9.55 1.20
CA PRO A 252 2.17 8.90 0.26
C PRO A 252 3.63 8.93 0.71
N SER A 253 4.11 10.05 1.25
CA SER A 253 5.48 10.16 1.76
C SER A 253 5.76 9.23 2.96
N ASP A 254 4.76 8.97 3.80
CA ASP A 254 4.88 8.05 4.93
C ASP A 254 4.82 6.57 4.48
N THR A 255 4.17 6.30 3.35
CA THR A 255 3.95 4.94 2.82
C THR A 255 5.28 4.23 2.56
N VAL A 256 6.26 4.92 1.98
CA VAL A 256 7.61 4.37 1.74
C VAL A 256 8.27 3.91 3.04
N THR A 257 8.15 4.72 4.09
CA THR A 257 8.71 4.39 5.42
C THR A 257 7.95 3.25 6.07
N GLN A 258 6.62 3.23 5.97
CA GLN A 258 5.76 2.18 6.54
C GLN A 258 6.04 0.82 5.91
N GLU A 259 6.10 0.73 4.58
CA GLU A 259 6.39 -0.52 3.87
C GLU A 259 7.82 -1.00 4.16
N GLY A 260 8.80 -0.07 4.18
CA GLY A 260 10.18 -0.39 4.54
C GLY A 260 10.32 -0.90 5.98
N LEU A 261 9.62 -0.25 6.92
CA LEU A 261 9.58 -0.69 8.32
C LEU A 261 8.90 -2.06 8.45
N ALA A 262 7.83 -2.31 7.70
CA ALA A 262 7.13 -3.60 7.73
C ALA A 262 8.03 -4.73 7.24
N VAL A 263 8.73 -4.55 6.12
CA VAL A 263 9.72 -5.54 5.62
C VAL A 263 10.89 -5.70 6.60
N PHE A 264 11.38 -4.62 7.19
CA PHE A 264 12.43 -4.68 8.21
C PHE A 264 12.00 -5.49 9.43
N VAL A 265 10.79 -5.23 9.95
CA VAL A 265 10.20 -5.95 11.08
C VAL A 265 10.02 -7.43 10.74
N GLU A 266 9.50 -7.76 9.55
CA GLU A 266 9.41 -9.15 9.09
C GLU A 266 10.76 -9.88 9.16
N LEU A 267 11.86 -9.20 8.79
CA LEU A 267 13.20 -9.77 8.77
C LEU A 267 13.78 -9.96 10.17
N VAL A 268 13.76 -8.91 11.00
CA VAL A 268 14.37 -8.97 12.35
C VAL A 268 13.58 -9.81 13.34
N SER A 269 12.28 -10.00 13.10
CA SER A 269 11.46 -10.92 13.87
C SER A 269 11.48 -12.35 13.32
N PHE A 270 12.29 -12.63 12.29
CA PHE A 270 12.41 -13.92 11.62
C PHE A 270 11.07 -14.47 11.08
N ASN A 271 10.16 -13.57 10.69
CA ASN A 271 8.88 -13.89 10.07
C ASN A 271 8.92 -13.81 8.54
N SER A 272 10.00 -13.29 7.95
CA SER A 272 10.23 -13.29 6.50
C SER A 272 10.90 -14.59 6.03
N HIS A 273 10.80 -14.86 4.73
CA HIS A 273 11.33 -16.07 4.12
C HIS A 273 11.82 -15.81 2.68
N PRO A 274 12.68 -16.68 2.09
CA PRO A 274 13.25 -16.48 0.76
C PRO A 274 12.21 -16.16 -0.33
N ALA A 275 11.11 -16.92 -0.39
CA ALA A 275 10.05 -16.65 -1.36
C ALA A 275 9.32 -15.30 -1.14
N ARG A 276 9.28 -14.77 0.08
CA ARG A 276 8.73 -13.43 0.36
C ARG A 276 9.65 -12.34 -0.15
N LEU A 277 10.96 -12.48 0.07
CA LEU A 277 11.98 -11.57 -0.46
C LEU A 277 12.03 -11.60 -1.98
N ARG A 278 11.91 -12.79 -2.59
CA ARG A 278 11.81 -12.93 -4.04
C ARG A 278 10.63 -12.16 -4.62
N ARG A 279 9.43 -12.27 -4.01
CA ARG A 279 8.26 -11.48 -4.44
C ARG A 279 8.47 -9.96 -4.33
N ILE A 280 9.34 -9.50 -3.43
CA ILE A 280 9.70 -8.08 -3.33
C ILE A 280 10.64 -7.71 -4.48
N ALA A 281 11.66 -8.52 -4.75
CA ALA A 281 12.58 -8.32 -5.87
C ALA A 281 11.83 -8.34 -7.22
N ASP A 282 10.97 -9.33 -7.47
CA ASP A 282 10.13 -9.44 -8.66
C ASP A 282 9.33 -8.15 -8.91
N ARG A 283 8.78 -7.53 -7.85
CA ARG A 283 8.03 -6.28 -7.95
C ARG A 283 8.92 -5.09 -8.31
N ILE A 284 10.10 -4.99 -7.71
CA ILE A 284 11.07 -3.92 -8.02
C ILE A 284 11.48 -4.00 -9.49
N HIS A 285 11.76 -5.20 -9.99
CA HIS A 285 12.12 -5.42 -11.39
C HIS A 285 10.96 -5.13 -12.33
N ALA A 286 9.75 -5.59 -12.00
CA ALA A 286 8.55 -5.31 -12.79
C ALA A 286 8.27 -3.81 -12.90
N ILE A 287 8.40 -3.03 -11.81
CA ILE A 287 8.28 -1.58 -11.84
C ILE A 287 9.36 -0.97 -12.74
N THR A 288 10.61 -1.42 -12.60
CA THR A 288 11.74 -0.93 -13.38
C THR A 288 11.56 -1.16 -14.88
N LEU A 289 11.01 -2.31 -15.27
CA LEU A 289 10.71 -2.63 -16.66
C LEU A 289 9.57 -1.76 -17.19
N ALA A 290 8.51 -1.57 -16.41
CA ALA A 290 7.40 -0.70 -16.79
C ALA A 290 7.88 0.75 -16.98
N GLU A 291 8.73 1.27 -16.10
CA GLU A 291 9.36 2.60 -16.25
C GLU A 291 10.25 2.72 -17.50
N GLN A 292 10.68 1.60 -18.07
CA GLN A 292 11.45 1.53 -19.31
C GLN A 292 10.58 1.30 -20.57
N GLY A 293 9.26 1.29 -20.41
CA GLY A 293 8.30 1.11 -21.50
C GLY A 293 7.97 -0.35 -21.82
N ALA A 294 8.27 -1.29 -20.92
CA ALA A 294 7.78 -2.66 -21.06
C ALA A 294 6.27 -2.69 -20.85
N THR A 295 5.57 -3.45 -21.70
CA THR A 295 4.13 -3.64 -21.59
C THR A 295 3.77 -4.65 -20.49
N PHE A 296 2.48 -4.76 -20.17
CA PHE A 296 1.99 -5.77 -19.24
C PHE A 296 2.39 -7.18 -19.71
N LEU A 297 2.21 -7.50 -20.99
CA LEU A 297 2.61 -8.79 -21.53
C LEU A 297 4.11 -9.08 -21.42
N ASP A 298 4.97 -8.07 -21.63
CA ASP A 298 6.42 -8.27 -21.55
C ASP A 298 6.83 -8.69 -20.13
N ILE A 299 6.30 -7.99 -19.12
CA ILE A 299 6.58 -8.30 -17.71
C ILE A 299 5.96 -9.64 -17.30
N TYR A 300 4.71 -9.91 -17.73
CA TYR A 300 4.05 -11.18 -17.46
C TYR A 300 4.82 -12.37 -18.02
N ASN A 301 5.23 -12.30 -19.29
CA ASN A 301 5.96 -13.38 -19.96
C ASN A 301 7.33 -13.59 -19.31
N ARG A 302 8.04 -12.51 -18.98
CA ARG A 302 9.32 -12.60 -18.29
C ARG A 302 9.21 -13.30 -16.94
N LEU A 303 8.23 -12.94 -16.12
CA LEU A 303 8.02 -13.62 -14.83
C LEU A 303 7.68 -15.11 -15.00
N CYS A 304 6.94 -15.47 -16.05
CA CYS A 304 6.68 -16.88 -16.38
C CYS A 304 7.95 -17.61 -16.82
N GLU A 305 8.80 -16.99 -17.63
CA GLU A 305 10.10 -17.52 -18.06
C GLU A 305 11.07 -17.72 -16.87
N GLU A 306 10.99 -16.84 -15.87
CA GLU A 306 11.71 -16.93 -14.59
C GLU A 306 11.09 -17.97 -13.62
N GLY A 307 10.09 -18.74 -14.07
CA GLY A 307 9.54 -19.89 -13.35
C GLY A 307 8.39 -19.57 -12.39
N ARG A 308 7.84 -18.35 -12.41
CA ARG A 308 6.65 -18.00 -11.60
C ARG A 308 5.40 -18.66 -12.19
N SER A 309 4.44 -18.99 -11.33
CA SER A 309 3.14 -19.46 -11.80
C SER A 309 2.44 -18.36 -12.61
N ARG A 310 1.54 -18.75 -13.51
CA ARG A 310 0.77 -17.81 -14.34
C ARG A 310 -0.04 -16.83 -13.48
N GLU A 311 -0.59 -17.30 -12.37
CA GLU A 311 -1.36 -16.51 -11.41
C GLU A 311 -0.48 -15.55 -10.61
N GLU A 312 0.70 -16.01 -10.18
CA GLU A 312 1.68 -15.19 -9.47
C GLU A 312 2.21 -14.07 -10.39
N ALA A 313 2.58 -14.41 -11.63
CA ALA A 313 3.06 -13.46 -12.64
C ALA A 313 2.00 -12.39 -12.97
N TYR A 314 0.74 -12.80 -13.19
CA TYR A 314 -0.37 -11.85 -13.42
C TYR A 314 -0.55 -10.91 -12.23
N THR A 315 -0.55 -11.45 -11.00
CA THR A 315 -0.79 -10.65 -9.79
C THR A 315 0.31 -9.61 -9.57
N VAL A 316 1.58 -9.97 -9.79
CA VAL A 316 2.69 -9.02 -9.70
C VAL A 316 2.55 -7.94 -10.76
N THR A 317 2.33 -8.33 -12.02
CA THR A 317 2.23 -7.40 -13.15
C THR A 317 1.04 -6.45 -13.00
N MET A 318 -0.15 -6.94 -12.65
CA MET A 318 -1.33 -6.11 -12.41
C MET A 318 -1.10 -5.07 -11.32
N ARG A 319 -0.36 -5.40 -10.26
CA ARG A 319 -0.05 -4.43 -9.20
C ARG A 319 0.83 -3.27 -9.67
N VAL A 320 1.62 -3.46 -10.73
CA VAL A 320 2.43 -2.41 -11.37
C VAL A 320 1.57 -1.52 -12.25
N PHE A 321 0.66 -2.10 -13.04
CA PHE A 321 -0.12 -1.35 -14.04
C PHE A 321 -1.44 -0.76 -13.55
N ARG A 322 -1.97 -1.20 -12.40
CA ARG A 322 -3.23 -0.67 -11.85
C ARG A 322 -3.19 0.86 -11.73
N GLY A 323 -4.22 1.52 -12.27
CA GLY A 323 -4.33 2.98 -12.37
C GLY A 323 -3.77 3.56 -13.68
N SER A 324 -2.99 2.78 -14.43
CA SER A 324 -2.42 3.11 -15.74
C SER A 324 -2.95 2.17 -16.84
N LEU A 325 -2.40 2.32 -18.04
CA LEU A 325 -2.65 1.48 -19.22
C LEU A 325 -1.60 0.35 -19.32
N PRO A 326 -1.92 -0.80 -19.95
CA PRO A 326 -1.03 -1.96 -20.03
C PRO A 326 0.07 -1.83 -21.11
N ASP A 327 0.18 -0.70 -21.80
CA ASP A 327 1.01 -0.50 -22.99
C ASP A 327 2.38 0.15 -22.75
N GLY A 328 2.73 0.42 -21.49
CA GLY A 328 4.04 0.97 -21.09
C GLY A 328 3.96 2.42 -20.63
#